data_AF-A0A966FKY9-F1
#
_entry.id   AF-A0A966FKY9-F1
#
_cell.length_a   1.000
_cell.length_b   1.000
_cell.length_c   1.000
_cell.angle_alpha   90.00
_cell.angle_beta   90.00
_cell.angle_gamma   90.00
#
_symmetry.space_group_name_H-M   'P 1'
#
loop_
_entity.id
_entity.type
_entity.pdbx_description
1 polymer ?
#
loop_
_entity_poly.entity_id
_entity_poly.type
_entity_poly.pdbx_seq_one_letter_code
_entity_poly.pdbx_strand_id
1 'polypeptide(L)' 'MEVNKTKEFVHYMAVLKEIEINYYKNKIFNLNELIQQNPDNLIFKIKHQMALKRFKKLKKTFDDLKRLKKELKKI' A
#
# COMPACT_ATOMS: atom_id res chain seq x y z
N MET A 1 -5.95 15.47 -25.72
CA MET A 1 -4.93 16.08 -24.84
C MET A 1 -5.19 15.76 -23.36
N GLU A 2 -6.43 15.81 -22.87
CA GLU A 2 -6.76 15.51 -21.46
C GLU A 2 -6.60 14.02 -21.06
N VAL A 3 -6.93 13.09 -21.96
CA VAL A 3 -6.81 11.64 -21.71
C VAL A 3 -5.36 11.21 -21.42
N ASN A 4 -4.36 11.83 -22.06
CA ASN A 4 -2.95 11.53 -21.80
C ASN A 4 -2.51 11.99 -20.41
N LYS A 5 -2.97 13.17 -19.97
CA LYS A 5 -2.71 13.67 -18.61
C LYS A 5 -3.31 12.75 -17.55
N THR A 6 -4.53 12.24 -17.78
CA THR A 6 -5.16 11.27 -16.88
C THR A 6 -4.39 9.95 -16.83
N LYS A 7 -3.91 9.43 -17.97
CA LYS A 7 -3.06 8.22 -18.04
C LYS A 7 -1.77 8.38 -17.23
N GLU A 8 -1.09 9.52 -17.37
CA GLU A 8 0.13 9.84 -16.63
C GLU A 8 -0.13 9.95 -15.13
N PHE A 9 -1.21 10.65 -14.74
CA PHE A 9 -1.58 10.80 -13.33
C PHE A 9 -1.90 9.46 -12.66
N VAL A 10 -2.68 8.60 -13.31
CA VAL A 10 -2.98 7.24 -12.81
C VAL A 10 -1.70 6.42 -12.68
N HIS A 11 -0.78 6.54 -13.64
CA HIS A 11 0.51 5.87 -13.56
C HIS A 11 1.33 6.35 -12.37
N TYR A 12 1.46 7.67 -12.17
CA TYR A 12 2.20 8.25 -11.07
C TYR A 12 1.61 7.84 -9.71
N MET A 13 0.28 7.89 -9.58
CA MET A 13 -0.42 7.42 -8.38
C MET A 13 -0.15 5.94 -8.08
N ALA A 14 -0.13 5.08 -9.10
CA ALA A 14 0.19 3.67 -8.91
C ALA A 14 1.62 3.49 -8.36
N VAL A 15 2.60 4.21 -8.90
CA VAL A 15 4.00 4.17 -8.42
C VAL A 15 4.09 4.63 -6.96
N LEU A 16 3.44 5.73 -6.60
CA LEU A 16 3.40 6.20 -5.22
C LEU A 16 2.80 5.16 -4.27
N LYS A 17 1.72 4.47 -4.70
CA LYS A 17 1.11 3.41 -3.89
C LYS A 17 1.98 2.18 -3.76
N GLU A 18 2.74 1.82 -4.78
CA GLU A 18 3.72 0.73 -4.71
C GLU A 18 4.82 1.01 -3.69
N ILE A 19 5.34 2.25 -3.66
CA ILE A 19 6.32 2.69 -2.64
C ILE A 19 5.72 2.61 -1.24
N GLU A 20 4.50 3.13 -1.05
CA GLU A 20 3.81 3.09 0.25
C GLU A 20 3.56 1.64 0.71
N ILE A 21 3.20 0.74 -0.21
CA ILE A 21 3.03 -0.70 0.07
C ILE A 21 4.33 -1.32 0.58
N ASN A 22 5.47 -1.05 -0.07
CA ASN A 22 6.76 -1.59 0.34
C ASN A 22 7.16 -1.08 1.73
N TYR A 23 6.93 0.20 2.02
CA TYR A 23 7.14 0.75 3.36
C TYR A 23 6.33 0.00 4.42
N TYR A 24 5.02 -0.20 4.17
CA TYR A 24 4.17 -0.89 5.14
C TYR A 24 4.51 -2.37 5.29
N LYS A 25 4.97 -3.04 4.21
CA LYS A 25 5.46 -4.42 4.27
C LYS A 25 6.64 -4.54 5.24
N ASN A 26 7.63 -3.66 5.13
CA ASN A 26 8.78 -3.63 6.04
C ASN A 26 8.36 -3.27 7.47
N LYS A 27 7.46 -2.29 7.63
CA LYS A 27 6.94 -1.91 8.94
C LYS A 27 6.23 -3.07 9.66
N ILE A 28 5.42 -3.84 8.95
CA ILE A 28 4.76 -5.04 9.48
C ILE A 28 5.78 -6.07 9.93
N PHE A 29 6.79 -6.33 9.09
CA PHE A 29 7.87 -7.26 9.42
C PHE A 29 8.60 -6.86 10.70
N ASN A 30 9.08 -5.61 10.78
CA ASN A 30 9.80 -5.11 11.96
C ASN A 30 8.92 -5.15 13.23
N LEU A 31 7.63 -4.81 13.11
CA LEU A 31 6.70 -4.89 14.25
C LEU A 31 6.48 -6.33 14.70
N ASN A 32 6.48 -7.29 13.77
CA ASN A 32 6.36 -8.70 14.10
C ASN A 32 7.61 -9.21 14.84
N GLU A 33 8.81 -8.80 14.43
CA GLU A 33 10.05 -9.11 15.17
C GLU A 33 10.03 -8.53 16.59
N LEU A 34 9.59 -7.27 16.75
CA LEU A 34 9.46 -6.64 18.07
C LEU A 34 8.44 -7.34 18.96
N ILE A 35 7.34 -7.86 18.38
CA ILE A 35 6.35 -8.68 19.11
C ILE A 35 6.95 -10.02 19.54
N GLN A 36 7.76 -10.67 18.69
CA GLN A 36 8.42 -11.93 19.05
C GLN A 36 9.41 -11.73 20.21
N GLN A 37 10.11 -10.61 20.24
CA GLN A 37 11.04 -10.25 21.32
C GLN A 37 10.30 -9.83 22.61
N ASN A 38 9.12 -9.21 22.50
CA ASN A 38 8.35 -8.68 23.62
C ASN A 38 6.85 -9.00 23.47
N PRO A 39 6.43 -10.27 23.69
CA PRO A 39 5.08 -10.73 23.36
C PRO A 39 3.98 -10.06 24.18
N ASP A 40 4.28 -9.54 25.36
CA ASP A 40 3.28 -8.89 26.22
C ASP A 40 3.10 -7.40 25.92
N ASN A 41 3.91 -6.84 25.02
CA ASN A 41 3.81 -5.43 24.66
C ASN A 41 2.58 -5.15 23.77
N LEU A 42 1.50 -4.68 24.42
CA LEU A 42 0.24 -4.35 23.75
C LEU A 42 0.39 -3.24 22.70
N ILE A 43 1.31 -2.28 22.91
CA ILE A 43 1.54 -1.18 21.97
C ILE A 43 2.05 -1.72 20.63
N PHE A 44 2.96 -2.69 20.63
CA PHE A 44 3.44 -3.31 19.40
C PHE A 44 2.34 -4.08 18.68
N LYS A 45 1.50 -4.83 19.41
CA LYS A 45 0.34 -5.53 18.84
C LYS A 45 -0.64 -4.57 18.15
N ILE A 46 -0.98 -3.45 18.82
CA ILE A 46 -1.87 -2.42 18.25
C ILE A 46 -1.25 -1.79 16.99
N LYS A 47 0.03 -1.36 17.07
CA LYS A 47 0.74 -0.78 15.93
C LYS A 47 0.79 -1.74 14.74
N HIS A 48 1.02 -3.03 15.00
CA HIS A 48 1.03 -4.08 13.98
C HIS A 48 -0.33 -4.24 13.30
N GLN A 49 -1.42 -4.32 14.07
CA GLN A 49 -2.77 -4.40 13.53
C GLN A 49 -3.14 -3.17 12.67
N MET A 50 -2.78 -1.96 13.12
CA MET A 50 -2.98 -0.73 12.35
C MET A 50 -2.19 -0.75 11.05
N ALA A 51 -0.92 -1.17 11.09
CA ALA A 51 -0.06 -1.29 9.91
C ALA A 51 -0.63 -2.31 8.90
N LEU A 52 -1.07 -3.49 9.38
CA LEU A 52 -1.74 -4.50 8.55
C LEU A 52 -3.02 -3.97 7.90
N LYS A 53 -3.88 -3.28 8.65
CA LYS A 53 -5.12 -2.70 8.13
C LYS A 53 -4.83 -1.68 7.02
N ARG A 54 -3.83 -0.83 7.23
CA ARG A 54 -3.41 0.16 6.23
C ARG A 54 -2.81 -0.49 4.99
N PHE A 55 -1.94 -1.48 5.16
CA PHE A 55 -1.36 -2.26 4.05
C PHE A 55 -2.45 -2.90 3.18
N LYS A 56 -3.45 -3.56 3.79
CA LYS A 56 -4.57 -4.17 3.05
C LYS A 56 -5.34 -3.15 2.23
N LYS A 57 -5.63 -1.97 2.80
CA LYS A 57 -6.30 -0.87 2.07
C LYS A 57 -5.46 -0.37 0.90
N LEU A 58 -4.16 -0.16 1.10
CA LEU A 58 -3.25 0.29 0.04
C LEU A 58 -3.16 -0.71 -1.11
N LYS A 59 -3.08 -2.01 -0.79
CA LYS A 59 -3.06 -3.07 -1.81
C LYS A 59 -4.31 -3.02 -2.68
N LYS A 60 -5.49 -2.89 -2.06
CA LYS A 60 -6.75 -2.72 -2.80
C LYS A 60 -6.72 -1.49 -3.72
N THR A 61 -6.32 -0.33 -3.19
CA THR A 61 -6.22 0.91 -3.99
C THR A 61 -5.23 0.77 -5.16
N PHE A 62 -4.10 0.10 -4.95
CA PHE A 62 -3.12 -0.14 -5.99
C PHE A 62 -3.65 -1.08 -7.09
N ASP A 63 -4.38 -2.13 -6.71
CA ASP A 63 -5.03 -3.04 -7.65
C ASP A 63 -6.11 -2.32 -8.48
N ASP A 64 -6.91 -1.45 -7.83
CA ASP A 64 -7.89 -0.60 -8.51
C ASP A 64 -7.20 0.36 -9.51
N LEU A 65 -6.08 0.98 -9.14
CA LEU A 65 -5.28 1.83 -10.04
C LEU A 65 -4.69 1.03 -11.22
N LYS A 66 -4.24 -0.21 -10.99
CA LYS A 66 -3.78 -1.10 -12.06
C LYS A 66 -4.90 -1.44 -13.04
N ARG A 67 -6.12 -1.71 -12.54
CA ARG A 67 -7.30 -1.93 -13.39
C ARG A 67 -7.61 -0.67 -14.21
N LEU A 68 -7.68 0.48 -13.57
CA LEU A 68 -7.94 1.76 -14.24
C LEU A 68 -6.89 2.06 -15.32
N LYS A 69 -5.60 1.79 -15.05
CA LYS A 69 -4.53 1.93 -16.05
C LYS A 69 -4.75 1.05 -17.27
N LYS A 70 -5.26 -0.17 -17.11
CA LYS A 70 -5.60 -1.07 -18.22
C LYS A 70 -6.80 -0.59 -19.02
N GLU A 71 -7.83 -0.08 -18.35
CA GLU A 71 -9.03 0.47 -18.98
C GLU A 71 -8.69 1.71 -19.81
N LEU A 72 -7.91 2.64 -19.23
CA LEU A 72 -7.46 3.84 -19.93
C LEU A 72 -6.61 3.53 -21.16
N LYS A 73 -5.85 2.43 -21.18
CA LYS A 73 -5.07 2.03 -22.37
C LYS A 73 -5.94 1.63 -23.57
N LYS A 74 -7.21 1.28 -23.35
CA LYS A 74 -8.16 0.89 -24.40
C LYS A 74 -8.87 2.08 -25.05
N ILE A 75 -8.74 3.27 -24.45
CA ILE A 75 -9.32 4.55 -24.90
C ILE A 75 -8.19 5.40 -25.48
#